data_AF-A0AAW2UJ66-F1
#
_entry.id   AF-A0AAW2UJ66-F1
#
_cell.length_a   1.000
_cell.length_b   1.000
_cell.length_c   1.000
_cell.angle_alpha   90.00
_cell.angle_beta   90.00
_cell.angle_gamma   90.00
#
_symmetry.space_group_name_H-M   'P 1'
#
loop_
_entity.id
_entity.type
_entity.pdbx_description
1 polymer ?
#
loop_
_entity_poly.entity_id
_entity_poly.type
_entity_poly.pdbx_seq_one_letter_code
_entity_poly.pdbx_strand_id
1 'polypeptide(L)'
;MMRLREQQLKPWLNLRQIPREPAPSFPSPKSRTILGSRGGGAEAGRDEQPTETLPVGVKVSNLPEYDGTGDPQEHLDEFYAKIDWYDLSDAAYCKVFRTTLSKRALAWFNQLSVGTISSLEQLTQCFLHYFFMNKKVPKTAAFLFTIRQKENEPLRDYMQRFVEAVHEVPHVNHELLASIIQQNLSPGRFKESIAGKPPSTMEDLLMRSQKYIRIEESNASNPSLSDKRKG
;
A
#
# COMPACT_ATOMS: atom_id res chain seq x y z
N MET A 1 -24.69 -5.42 -37.87
CA MET A 1 -23.47 -5.53 -37.04
C MET A 1 -23.77 -5.32 -35.54
N MET A 2 -24.67 -6.11 -34.94
CA MET A 2 -24.99 -6.02 -33.51
C MET A 2 -25.08 -7.39 -32.83
N ARG A 3 -24.21 -8.35 -33.21
CA ARG A 3 -24.14 -9.66 -32.53
C ARG A 3 -22.77 -9.98 -31.90
N LEU A 4 -21.77 -9.14 -32.10
CA LEU A 4 -20.40 -9.42 -31.64
C LEU A 4 -20.06 -8.83 -30.27
N ARG A 5 -20.92 -7.97 -29.70
CA ARG A 5 -20.72 -7.40 -28.35
C ARG A 5 -21.38 -8.23 -27.22
N GLU A 6 -22.34 -9.10 -27.53
CA GLU A 6 -23.01 -9.91 -26.51
C GLU A 6 -22.26 -11.21 -26.16
N GLN A 7 -21.34 -11.69 -27.02
CA GLN A 7 -20.58 -12.92 -26.72
C GLN A 7 -19.38 -12.68 -25.78
N GLN A 8 -18.90 -11.44 -25.65
CA GLN A 8 -17.76 -11.09 -24.78
C GLN A 8 -18.15 -10.71 -23.34
N LEU A 9 -19.44 -10.51 -23.05
CA LEU A 9 -19.95 -10.19 -21.71
C LEU A 9 -20.46 -11.40 -20.93
N LYS A 10 -20.58 -12.57 -21.58
CA LYS A 10 -21.08 -13.81 -20.97
C LYS A 10 -20.23 -14.33 -19.79
N PRO A 11 -18.89 -14.19 -19.76
CA PRO A 11 -18.10 -14.64 -18.61
C PRO A 11 -18.39 -13.84 -17.33
N TRP A 12 -18.78 -12.57 -17.45
CA TRP A 12 -19.02 -11.66 -16.33
C TRP A 12 -20.46 -11.69 -15.80
N LEU A 13 -21.43 -12.07 -16.65
CA LEU A 13 -22.84 -12.21 -16.24
C LEU A 13 -23.11 -13.50 -15.44
N ASN A 14 -22.26 -14.52 -15.54
CA ASN A 14 -22.39 -15.78 -14.80
C ASN A 14 -21.77 -15.76 -13.38
N LEU A 15 -21.10 -14.68 -12.98
CA LEU A 15 -20.54 -14.52 -11.63
C LEU A 15 -21.59 -14.28 -10.53
N ARG A 16 -22.87 -14.16 -10.88
CA ARG A 16 -23.99 -14.08 -9.92
C ARG A 16 -24.54 -15.43 -9.47
N GLN A 17 -24.05 -16.54 -10.04
CA GLN A 17 -24.51 -17.90 -9.75
C GLN A 17 -23.45 -18.80 -9.08
N ILE A 18 -22.27 -18.26 -8.77
CA ILE A 18 -21.31 -18.96 -7.90
C ILE A 18 -21.95 -19.04 -6.50
N PRO A 19 -22.08 -20.23 -5.90
CA PRO A 19 -22.51 -20.35 -4.51
C PRO A 19 -21.58 -19.48 -3.67
N ARG A 20 -22.12 -18.44 -3.02
CA ARG A 20 -21.37 -17.75 -1.97
C ARG A 20 -21.17 -18.79 -0.88
N GLU A 21 -19.92 -19.18 -0.64
CA GLU A 21 -19.61 -19.86 0.61
C GLU A 21 -20.19 -19.02 1.76
N PRO A 22 -20.90 -19.65 2.71
CA PRO A 22 -21.36 -18.91 3.88
C PRO A 22 -20.11 -18.35 4.58
N ALA A 23 -20.10 -17.04 4.78
CA ALA A 23 -19.08 -16.41 5.60
C ALA A 23 -19.00 -17.16 6.95
N PRO A 24 -17.79 -17.44 7.49
CA PRO A 24 -17.67 -18.05 8.81
C PRO A 24 -18.49 -17.24 9.81
N SER A 25 -19.42 -17.91 10.47
CA SER A 25 -20.34 -17.32 11.43
C SER A 25 -19.60 -16.97 12.71
N PHE A 26 -19.10 -15.74 12.78
CA PHE A 26 -18.55 -15.21 14.02
C PHE A 26 -19.67 -14.72 14.95
N PRO A 27 -19.59 -14.99 16.25
CA PRO A 27 -20.63 -14.64 17.20
C PRO A 27 -20.80 -13.11 17.26
N SER A 28 -22.04 -12.64 17.07
CA SER A 28 -22.38 -11.23 17.28
C SER A 28 -22.26 -10.87 18.77
N PRO A 29 -21.86 -9.62 19.10
CA PRO A 29 -21.74 -9.20 20.50
C PRO A 29 -23.12 -9.17 21.15
N LYS A 30 -23.35 -10.01 22.16
CA LYS A 30 -24.56 -9.92 23.00
C LYS A 30 -24.32 -8.89 24.10
N SER A 31 -25.24 -7.92 24.20
CA SER A 31 -25.31 -6.95 25.30
C SER A 31 -25.47 -7.66 26.64
N ARG A 32 -24.71 -7.18 27.63
CA ARG A 32 -24.61 -7.68 28.99
C ARG A 32 -25.89 -7.38 29.78
N THR A 33 -26.58 -8.42 30.27
CA THR A 33 -27.59 -8.30 31.34
C THR A 33 -27.01 -8.86 32.64
N ILE A 34 -27.03 -8.05 33.69
CA ILE A 34 -26.59 -8.41 35.05
C ILE A 34 -27.82 -8.82 35.89
N LEU A 35 -27.82 -10.04 36.42
CA LEU A 35 -28.55 -10.51 37.62
C LEU A 35 -28.18 -11.99 37.81
N GLY A 36 -27.87 -12.60 38.96
CA GLY A 36 -27.79 -12.25 40.38
C GLY A 36 -27.75 -13.58 41.16
N SER A 37 -26.79 -13.72 42.09
CA SER A 37 -26.77 -14.57 43.31
C SER A 37 -26.97 -16.11 43.31
N ARG A 38 -25.92 -16.79 43.82
CA ARG A 38 -25.88 -17.65 45.05
C ARG A 38 -25.69 -19.18 44.93
N GLY A 39 -24.73 -19.68 45.73
CA GLY A 39 -24.49 -21.07 46.18
C GLY A 39 -23.51 -21.83 45.29
N GLY A 40 -22.54 -22.62 45.72
CA GLY A 40 -22.13 -23.25 46.98
C GLY A 40 -21.03 -24.25 46.58
N GLY A 41 -19.98 -24.43 47.38
CA GLY A 41 -18.67 -24.90 46.93
C GLY A 41 -18.50 -26.38 46.54
N ALA A 42 -17.35 -26.65 45.91
CA ALA A 42 -16.55 -27.88 46.02
C ALA A 42 -15.16 -27.62 45.41
N GLU A 43 -14.10 -27.90 46.19
CA GLU A 43 -12.71 -27.96 45.76
C GLU A 43 -12.48 -29.04 44.69
N ALA A 44 -11.73 -28.71 43.63
CA ALA A 44 -10.82 -29.63 42.94
C ALA A 44 -9.91 -28.86 41.96
N GLY A 45 -8.60 -29.13 42.03
CA GLY A 45 -7.66 -28.90 40.92
C GLY A 45 -7.17 -27.46 40.74
N ARG A 46 -6.19 -27.07 41.54
CA ARG A 46 -5.35 -25.90 41.24
C ARG A 46 -4.35 -26.31 40.14
N ASP A 47 -4.79 -26.27 38.87
CA ASP A 47 -3.85 -26.23 37.75
C ASP A 47 -3.20 -24.85 37.77
N GLU A 48 -1.93 -24.81 38.17
CA GLU A 48 -1.07 -23.64 38.01
C GLU A 48 -0.98 -23.32 36.51
N GLN A 49 -1.66 -22.24 36.08
CA GLN A 49 -1.29 -21.58 34.84
C GLN A 49 0.18 -21.19 34.93
N PRO A 50 1.05 -21.60 33.98
CA PRO A 50 2.35 -20.97 33.87
C PRO A 50 2.09 -19.50 33.53
N THR A 51 2.29 -18.62 34.51
CA THR A 51 2.50 -17.19 34.26
C THR A 51 3.81 -17.09 33.50
N GLU A 52 3.75 -17.27 32.18
CA GLU A 52 4.90 -17.11 31.31
C GLU A 52 5.16 -15.59 31.15
N THR A 53 5.93 -15.11 32.12
CA THR A 53 6.62 -13.84 32.07
C THR A 53 7.63 -13.91 30.94
N LEU A 54 7.56 -12.93 30.03
CA LEU A 54 8.53 -12.71 28.98
C LEU A 54 9.95 -12.82 29.55
N PRO A 55 10.93 -13.38 28.80
CA PRO A 55 12.32 -13.33 29.24
C PRO A 55 12.71 -11.88 29.52
N VAL A 56 13.16 -11.63 30.75
CA VAL A 56 13.59 -10.31 31.20
C VAL A 56 14.79 -9.89 30.34
N GLY A 57 14.58 -8.90 29.45
CA GLY A 57 15.69 -8.15 28.85
C GLY A 57 15.65 -7.93 27.33
N VAL A 58 14.74 -8.54 26.56
CA VAL A 58 14.66 -8.25 25.12
C VAL A 58 13.86 -6.96 24.89
N LYS A 59 14.56 -5.82 24.93
CA LYS A 59 13.99 -4.54 24.53
C LYS A 59 14.08 -4.41 23.02
N VAL A 60 13.04 -4.84 22.31
CA VAL A 60 12.89 -4.52 20.89
C VAL A 60 12.72 -3.00 20.78
N SER A 61 13.82 -2.33 20.45
CA SER A 61 13.89 -0.88 20.42
C SER A 61 13.45 -0.36 19.06
N ASN A 62 12.86 0.83 19.02
CA ASN A 62 12.46 1.49 17.77
C ASN A 62 11.36 0.75 16.97
N LEU A 63 10.40 0.11 17.63
CA LEU A 63 9.22 -0.46 16.96
C LEU A 63 8.34 0.64 16.35
N PRO A 64 7.69 0.38 15.19
CA PRO A 64 6.77 1.35 14.60
C PRO A 64 5.57 1.59 15.52
N GLU A 65 4.96 2.77 15.43
CA GLU A 65 3.71 3.07 16.11
C GLU A 65 2.59 3.16 15.07
N TYR A 66 1.46 2.50 15.35
CA TYR A 66 0.25 2.55 14.55
C TYR A 66 -0.91 3.07 15.37
N ASP A 67 -1.39 4.26 15.01
CA ASP A 67 -2.49 4.93 15.72
C ASP A 67 -3.88 4.62 15.16
N GLY A 68 -3.93 3.85 14.07
CA GLY A 68 -5.15 3.50 13.36
C GLY A 68 -5.48 4.38 12.15
N THR A 69 -4.54 5.14 11.59
CA THR A 69 -4.81 5.99 10.41
C THR A 69 -3.98 5.65 9.16
N GLY A 70 -2.79 5.06 9.33
CA GLY A 70 -1.91 4.68 8.23
C GLY A 70 -2.29 3.37 7.53
N ASP A 71 -1.49 2.95 6.56
CA ASP A 71 -1.65 1.66 5.89
C ASP A 71 -1.31 0.52 6.87
N PRO A 72 -2.25 -0.42 7.11
CA PRO A 72 -2.00 -1.51 8.05
C PRO A 72 -1.00 -2.55 7.51
N GLN A 73 -0.88 -2.72 6.19
CA GLN A 73 0.13 -3.61 5.60
C GLN A 73 1.54 -3.03 5.79
N GLU A 74 1.73 -1.73 5.55
CA GLU A 74 3.02 -1.04 5.76
C GLU A 74 3.48 -1.18 7.22
N HIS A 75 2.56 -1.04 8.17
CA HIS A 75 2.85 -1.29 9.59
C HIS A 75 3.30 -2.73 9.87
N LEU A 76 2.63 -3.73 9.27
CA LEU A 76 3.03 -5.13 9.43
C LEU A 76 4.40 -5.41 8.83
N ASP A 77 4.69 -4.88 7.65
CA ASP A 77 5.98 -5.07 6.98
C ASP A 77 7.12 -4.48 7.83
N GLU A 78 6.93 -3.28 8.40
CA GLU A 78 7.89 -2.67 9.33
C GLU A 78 8.01 -3.43 10.66
N PHE A 79 6.90 -3.94 11.17
CA PHE A 79 6.88 -4.76 12.38
C PHE A 79 7.70 -6.03 12.17
N TYR A 80 7.38 -6.82 11.12
CA TYR A 80 8.08 -8.06 10.78
C TYR A 80 9.56 -7.81 10.54
N ALA A 81 9.95 -6.79 9.76
CA ALA A 81 11.36 -6.48 9.51
C ALA A 81 12.19 -6.26 10.78
N LYS A 82 11.57 -5.80 11.88
CA LYS A 82 12.22 -5.60 13.17
C LYS A 82 12.17 -6.84 14.06
N ILE A 83 11.10 -7.63 14.00
CA ILE A 83 10.91 -8.77 14.89
C ILE A 83 11.44 -10.11 14.33
N ASP A 84 11.72 -10.20 13.03
CA ASP A 84 12.16 -11.44 12.33
C ASP A 84 13.50 -11.99 12.85
N TRP A 85 14.29 -11.16 13.54
CA TRP A 85 15.56 -11.55 14.14
C TRP A 85 15.44 -12.24 15.51
N TYR A 86 14.23 -12.28 16.07
CA TYR A 86 14.00 -12.86 17.39
C TYR A 86 13.33 -14.23 17.25
N ASP A 87 13.58 -15.13 18.19
CA ASP A 87 12.91 -16.43 18.27
C ASP A 87 11.99 -16.42 19.49
N LEU A 88 10.82 -15.81 19.32
CA LEU A 88 9.84 -15.61 20.40
C LEU A 88 8.65 -16.57 20.23
N SER A 89 7.97 -16.86 21.34
CA SER A 89 6.67 -17.54 21.28
C SER A 89 5.60 -16.63 20.67
N ASP A 90 4.55 -17.23 20.09
CA ASP A 90 3.39 -16.49 19.55
C ASP A 90 2.76 -15.54 20.58
N ALA A 91 2.70 -15.96 21.84
CA ALA A 91 2.20 -15.13 22.93
C ALA A 91 3.10 -13.92 23.19
N ALA A 92 4.42 -14.07 23.08
CA ALA A 92 5.35 -12.97 23.19
C ALA A 92 5.24 -12.02 22.00
N TYR A 93 5.12 -12.53 20.76
CA TYR A 93 4.88 -11.69 19.58
C TYR A 93 3.59 -10.88 19.67
N CYS A 94 2.49 -11.47 20.13
CA CYS A 94 1.23 -10.75 20.36
C CYS A 94 1.40 -9.61 21.37
N LYS A 95 2.17 -9.84 22.46
CA LYS A 95 2.48 -8.81 23.46
C LYS A 95 3.33 -7.70 22.86
N VAL A 96 4.35 -8.02 22.06
CA VAL A 96 5.19 -7.04 21.38
C VAL A 96 4.37 -6.24 20.37
N PHE A 97 3.54 -6.88 19.55
CA PHE A 97 2.62 -6.22 18.62
C PHE A 97 1.70 -5.23 19.33
N ARG A 98 1.14 -5.59 20.49
CA ARG A 98 0.33 -4.66 21.28
C ARG A 98 1.08 -3.37 21.63
N THR A 99 2.39 -3.42 21.87
CA THR A 99 3.19 -2.22 22.20
C THR A 99 3.35 -1.27 21.02
N THR A 100 3.13 -1.74 19.79
CA THR A 100 3.20 -0.93 18.57
C THR A 100 1.89 -0.20 18.28
N LEU A 101 0.82 -0.43 19.06
CA LEU A 101 -0.49 0.13 18.80
C LEU A 101 -0.77 1.31 19.74
N SER A 102 -1.38 2.37 19.21
CA SER A 102 -1.85 3.51 19.99
C SER A 102 -3.26 3.94 19.58
N LYS A 103 -3.86 4.84 20.37
CA LYS A 103 -5.18 5.46 20.11
C LYS A 103 -6.25 4.43 19.68
N ARG A 104 -6.75 4.55 18.44
CA ARG A 104 -7.81 3.71 17.87
C ARG A 104 -7.36 2.26 17.74
N ALA A 105 -6.10 2.03 17.38
CA ALA A 105 -5.56 0.68 17.25
C ALA A 105 -5.43 -0.03 18.59
N LEU A 106 -4.97 0.66 19.63
CA LEU A 106 -4.91 0.08 20.98
C LEU A 106 -6.32 -0.18 21.55
N ALA A 107 -7.26 0.73 21.28
CA ALA A 107 -8.66 0.54 21.69
C ALA A 107 -9.29 -0.70 21.03
N TRP A 108 -9.03 -0.92 19.74
CA TRP A 108 -9.43 -2.15 19.03
C TRP A 108 -8.81 -3.40 19.67
N PHE A 109 -7.51 -3.39 19.94
CA PHE A 109 -6.81 -4.54 20.52
C PHE A 109 -7.41 -4.93 21.88
N ASN A 110 -7.72 -3.94 22.73
CA ASN A 110 -8.31 -4.19 24.05
C ASN A 110 -9.77 -4.70 23.99
N GLN A 111 -10.45 -4.63 22.84
CA GLN A 111 -11.80 -5.19 22.65
C GLN A 111 -11.79 -6.66 22.24
N LEU A 112 -10.63 -7.21 21.88
CA LEU A 112 -10.48 -8.61 21.50
C LEU A 112 -10.75 -9.50 22.71
N SER A 113 -11.57 -10.53 22.54
CA SER A 113 -11.90 -11.47 23.62
C SER A 113 -10.68 -12.29 24.03
N VAL A 114 -10.49 -12.42 25.34
CA VAL A 114 -9.42 -13.23 25.92
C VAL A 114 -9.53 -14.66 25.41
N GLY A 115 -8.41 -15.24 24.96
CA GLY A 115 -8.35 -16.60 24.44
C GLY A 115 -8.87 -16.79 23.00
N THR A 116 -9.24 -15.71 22.30
CA THR A 116 -9.70 -15.79 20.90
C THR A 116 -8.55 -15.76 19.89
N ILE A 117 -7.39 -15.22 20.28
CA ILE A 117 -6.19 -15.14 19.45
C ILE A 117 -5.13 -16.06 20.06
N SER A 118 -4.72 -17.05 19.28
CA SER A 118 -3.79 -18.10 19.69
C SER A 118 -2.42 -18.00 19.03
N SER A 119 -2.30 -17.22 17.94
CA SER A 119 -1.04 -17.03 17.20
C SER A 119 -0.87 -15.58 16.72
N LEU A 120 0.38 -15.19 16.43
CA LEU A 120 0.65 -13.89 15.79
C LEU A 120 -0.05 -13.78 14.43
N GLU A 121 -0.07 -14.87 13.65
CA GLU A 121 -0.73 -14.91 12.34
C GLU A 121 -2.23 -14.56 12.46
N GLN A 122 -2.91 -15.15 13.44
CA GLN A 122 -4.33 -14.88 13.66
C GLN A 122 -4.55 -13.40 14.04
N LEU A 123 -3.67 -12.85 14.87
CA LEU A 123 -3.73 -11.44 15.27
C LEU A 123 -3.56 -10.50 14.07
N THR A 124 -2.56 -10.73 13.22
CA THR A 124 -2.27 -9.87 12.07
C THR A 124 -3.37 -9.96 11.01
N GLN A 125 -4.00 -11.13 10.82
CA GLN A 125 -5.19 -11.27 9.99
C GLN A 125 -6.38 -10.47 10.53
N CYS A 126 -6.68 -10.56 11.82
CA CYS A 126 -7.74 -9.76 12.44
C CYS A 126 -7.46 -8.25 12.34
N PHE A 127 -6.20 -7.86 12.51
CA PHE A 127 -5.74 -6.47 12.37
C PHE A 127 -5.98 -5.94 10.95
N LEU A 128 -5.52 -6.67 9.92
CA LEU A 128 -5.72 -6.30 8.51
C LEU A 128 -7.20 -6.22 8.15
N HIS A 129 -8.02 -7.14 8.66
CA HIS A 129 -9.46 -7.12 8.41
C HIS A 129 -10.13 -5.90 9.04
N TYR A 130 -9.79 -5.57 10.29
CA TYR A 130 -10.39 -4.43 11.00
C TYR A 130 -9.98 -3.09 10.39
N PHE A 131 -8.71 -2.95 10.00
CA PHE A 131 -8.17 -1.74 9.39
C PHE A 131 -8.17 -1.77 7.85
N PHE A 132 -8.91 -2.69 7.22
CA PHE A 132 -8.93 -2.87 5.77
C PHE A 132 -9.20 -1.56 5.01
N MET A 133 -10.11 -0.72 5.53
CA MET A 133 -10.46 0.57 4.92
C MET A 133 -9.35 1.62 4.99
N ASN A 134 -8.33 1.42 5.83
CA ASN A 134 -7.16 2.28 5.89
C ASN A 134 -6.08 1.88 4.88
N LYS A 135 -6.23 0.75 4.18
CA LYS A 135 -5.26 0.29 3.20
C LYS A 135 -5.14 1.31 2.08
N LYS A 136 -3.92 1.75 1.79
CA LYS A 136 -3.61 2.60 0.65
C LYS A 136 -3.97 1.81 -0.60
N VAL A 137 -4.90 2.33 -1.38
CA VAL A 137 -5.21 1.77 -2.69
C VAL A 137 -4.03 2.11 -3.61
N PRO A 138 -3.33 1.11 -4.19
CA PRO A 138 -2.23 1.39 -5.09
C PRO A 138 -2.73 2.25 -6.25
N LYS A 139 -1.92 3.22 -6.68
CA LYS A 139 -2.27 4.02 -7.84
C LYS A 139 -2.24 3.11 -9.06
N THR A 140 -3.20 3.29 -9.97
CA THR A 140 -3.29 2.50 -11.20
C THR A 140 -2.51 3.18 -12.32
N ALA A 141 -2.24 2.47 -13.42
CA ALA A 141 -1.64 3.10 -14.61
C ALA A 141 -2.46 4.29 -15.14
N ALA A 142 -3.78 4.32 -14.89
CA ALA A 142 -4.63 5.46 -15.21
C ALA A 142 -4.19 6.76 -14.50
N PHE A 143 -3.63 6.66 -13.29
CA PHE A 143 -3.07 7.81 -12.57
C PHE A 143 -1.93 8.47 -13.36
N LEU A 144 -1.06 7.68 -14.01
CA LEU A 144 0.07 8.24 -14.75
C LEU A 144 -0.37 9.10 -15.94
N PHE A 145 -1.50 8.80 -16.58
CA PHE A 145 -2.07 9.65 -17.64
C PHE A 145 -2.48 11.05 -17.15
N THR A 146 -2.67 11.22 -15.83
CA THR A 146 -2.97 12.53 -15.24
C THR A 146 -1.73 13.40 -15.04
N ILE A 147 -0.54 12.78 -15.07
CA ILE A 147 0.75 13.45 -14.87
C ILE A 147 1.22 14.07 -16.18
N ARG A 148 0.48 15.07 -16.65
CA ARG A 148 0.81 15.81 -17.88
C ARG A 148 1.85 16.90 -17.59
N GLN A 149 2.69 17.19 -18.59
CA GLN A 149 3.56 18.35 -18.55
C GLN A 149 2.68 19.60 -18.63
N LYS A 150 2.85 20.51 -17.68
CA LYS A 150 2.07 21.75 -17.61
C LYS A 150 2.62 22.74 -18.63
N GLU A 151 1.81 23.75 -18.94
CA GLU A 151 2.28 24.88 -19.74
C GLU A 151 3.41 25.61 -19.01
N ASN A 152 4.49 25.93 -19.72
CA ASN A 152 5.70 26.56 -19.19
C ASN A 152 6.43 25.78 -18.08
N GLU A 153 6.13 24.49 -17.89
CA GLU A 153 6.86 23.65 -16.95
C GLU A 153 8.16 23.13 -17.57
N PRO A 154 9.33 23.40 -16.94
CA PRO A 154 10.61 22.89 -17.39
C PRO A 154 10.62 21.37 -17.46
N LEU A 155 11.32 20.80 -18.43
CA LEU A 155 11.38 19.35 -18.60
C LEU A 155 11.89 18.63 -17.34
N ARG A 156 12.81 19.26 -16.60
CA ARG A 156 13.36 18.74 -15.34
C ARG A 156 12.25 18.48 -14.31
N ASP A 157 11.41 19.48 -14.06
CA ASP A 157 10.38 19.43 -13.03
C ASP A 157 9.28 18.42 -13.42
N TYR A 158 8.92 18.39 -14.71
CA TYR A 158 8.02 17.39 -15.23
C TYR A 158 8.54 15.97 -15.03
N MET A 159 9.79 15.70 -15.40
CA MET A 159 10.39 14.36 -15.28
C MET A 159 10.52 13.92 -13.83
N GLN A 160 10.86 14.83 -12.92
CA GLN A 160 10.88 14.58 -11.48
C GLN A 160 9.50 14.07 -11.00
N ARG A 161 8.42 14.80 -11.30
CA ARG A 161 7.05 14.40 -10.93
C ARG A 161 6.62 13.10 -11.61
N PHE A 162 7.01 12.89 -12.86
CA PHE A 162 6.66 11.69 -13.60
C PHE A 162 7.29 10.44 -12.99
N VAL A 163 8.58 10.51 -12.62
CA VAL A 163 9.30 9.39 -11.98
C VAL A 163 8.71 9.08 -10.61
N GLU A 164 8.45 10.10 -9.79
CA GLU A 164 7.80 9.95 -8.49
C GLU A 164 6.45 9.25 -8.65
N ALA A 165 5.63 9.67 -9.61
CA ALA A 165 4.34 9.05 -9.89
C ALA A 165 4.46 7.59 -10.35
N VAL A 166 5.50 7.24 -11.13
CA VAL A 166 5.72 5.85 -11.57
C VAL A 166 6.06 4.95 -10.38
N HIS A 167 6.82 5.42 -9.40
CA HIS A 167 7.12 4.63 -8.20
C HIS A 167 5.88 4.33 -7.34
N GLU A 168 4.83 5.13 -7.45
CA GLU A 168 3.56 4.88 -6.75
C GLU A 168 2.64 3.87 -7.45
N VAL A 169 2.99 3.45 -8.68
CA VAL A 169 2.19 2.52 -9.49
C VAL A 169 2.94 1.20 -9.62
N PRO A 170 2.42 0.10 -9.03
CA PRO A 170 3.06 -1.20 -9.13
C PRO A 170 2.98 -1.76 -10.57
N HIS A 171 4.05 -2.42 -11.01
CA HIS A 171 4.12 -3.25 -12.23
C HIS A 171 3.73 -2.54 -13.54
N VAL A 172 4.15 -1.29 -13.75
CA VAL A 172 3.96 -0.61 -15.04
C VAL A 172 4.91 -1.20 -16.09
N ASN A 173 4.35 -1.78 -17.15
CA ASN A 173 5.16 -2.29 -18.25
C ASN A 173 5.73 -1.14 -19.12
N HIS A 174 6.87 -1.40 -19.78
CA HIS A 174 7.60 -0.36 -20.51
C HIS A 174 6.85 0.18 -21.73
N GLU A 175 6.06 -0.66 -22.43
CA GLU A 175 5.27 -0.25 -23.60
C GLU A 175 4.18 0.76 -23.24
N LEU A 176 3.47 0.50 -22.13
CA LEU A 176 2.46 1.40 -21.58
C LEU A 176 3.11 2.69 -21.09
N LEU A 177 4.26 2.61 -20.42
CA LEU A 177 5.01 3.79 -19.98
C LEU A 177 5.42 4.68 -21.16
N ALA A 178 5.90 4.08 -22.25
CA ALA A 178 6.25 4.79 -23.49
C ALA A 178 5.04 5.52 -24.10
N SER A 179 3.87 4.87 -24.07
CA SER A 179 2.62 5.45 -24.55
C SER A 179 2.17 6.64 -23.67
N ILE A 180 2.25 6.47 -22.35
CA ILE A 180 1.88 7.50 -21.37
C ILE A 180 2.79 8.73 -21.52
N ILE A 181 4.12 8.55 -21.54
CA ILE A 181 5.05 9.68 -21.62
C ILE A 181 4.84 10.46 -22.93
N GLN A 182 4.60 9.76 -24.05
CA GLN A 182 4.32 10.41 -25.33
C GLN A 182 3.03 11.24 -25.30
N GLN A 183 1.99 10.76 -24.60
CA GLN A 183 0.73 11.50 -24.44
C GLN A 183 0.86 12.70 -23.51
N ASN A 184 1.63 12.55 -22.42
CA ASN A 184 1.71 13.52 -21.34
C ASN A 184 2.64 14.70 -21.64
N LEU A 185 3.64 14.53 -22.51
CA LEU A 185 4.59 15.58 -22.86
C LEU A 185 3.94 16.74 -23.61
N SER A 186 4.41 17.95 -23.31
CA SER A 186 4.12 19.15 -24.11
C SER A 186 4.83 19.06 -25.47
N PRO A 187 4.30 19.71 -26.53
CA PRO A 187 4.99 19.79 -27.82
C PRO A 187 6.42 20.33 -27.66
N GLY A 188 7.38 19.72 -28.35
CA GLY A 188 8.77 20.14 -28.30
C GLY A 188 9.75 19.03 -28.70
N ARG A 189 11.03 19.39 -28.76
CA ARG A 189 12.09 18.49 -29.27
C ARG A 189 12.21 17.18 -28.51
N PHE A 190 11.95 17.20 -27.20
CA PHE A 190 11.97 15.96 -26.41
C PHE A 190 10.81 15.03 -26.81
N LYS A 191 9.59 15.56 -26.95
CA LYS A 191 8.43 14.79 -27.41
C LYS A 191 8.64 14.20 -28.80
N GLU A 192 9.20 14.97 -29.73
CA GLU A 192 9.58 14.49 -31.07
C GLU A 192 10.60 13.35 -30.98
N SER A 193 11.60 13.48 -30.10
CA SER A 193 12.61 12.45 -29.87
C SER A 193 12.04 11.16 -29.27
N ILE A 194 10.99 11.25 -28.45
CA ILE A 194 10.28 10.09 -27.90
C ILE A 194 9.41 9.45 -28.99
N ALA A 195 8.68 10.24 -29.77
CA ALA A 195 7.85 9.72 -30.86
C ALA A 195 8.67 9.02 -31.96
N GLY A 196 9.84 9.56 -32.31
CA GLY A 196 10.72 8.97 -33.32
C GLY A 196 11.42 7.69 -32.88
N LYS A 197 11.66 7.51 -31.59
CA LYS A 197 12.23 6.29 -31.01
C LYS A 197 11.63 6.07 -29.62
N PRO A 198 10.53 5.33 -29.46
CA PRO A 198 9.97 5.08 -28.14
C PRO A 198 11.00 4.49 -27.17
N PRO A 199 11.03 4.92 -25.90
CA PRO A 199 11.97 4.38 -24.92
C PRO A 199 11.65 2.91 -24.63
N SER A 200 12.69 2.06 -24.62
CA SER A 200 12.54 0.62 -24.36
C SER A 200 12.61 0.27 -22.87
N THR A 201 13.16 1.17 -22.05
CA THR A 201 13.31 1.02 -20.60
C THR A 201 13.14 2.39 -19.92
N MET A 202 12.88 2.37 -18.61
CA MET A 202 12.90 3.59 -17.80
C MET A 202 14.27 4.28 -17.88
N GLU A 203 15.36 3.52 -17.86
CA GLU A 203 16.72 4.05 -17.96
C GLU A 203 16.96 4.82 -19.27
N ASP A 204 16.54 4.29 -20.42
CA ASP A 204 16.64 4.98 -21.72
C ASP A 204 15.84 6.29 -21.70
N LEU A 205 14.63 6.28 -21.13
CA LEU A 205 13.82 7.49 -20.96
C LEU A 205 14.56 8.54 -20.11
N LEU A 206 15.12 8.15 -18.96
CA LEU A 206 15.80 9.05 -18.04
C LEU A 206 17.09 9.62 -18.64
N MET A 207 17.94 8.77 -19.21
CA MET A 207 19.18 9.21 -19.87
C MET A 207 18.89 10.19 -21.01
N ARG A 208 17.86 9.91 -21.80
CA ARG A 208 17.45 10.80 -22.88
C ARG A 208 16.88 12.11 -22.35
N SER A 209 16.06 12.07 -21.29
CA SER A 209 15.52 13.28 -20.68
C SER A 209 16.63 14.21 -20.17
N GLN A 210 17.67 13.68 -19.53
CA GLN A 210 18.82 14.46 -19.05
C GLN A 210 19.53 15.21 -20.19
N LYS A 211 19.68 14.57 -21.36
CA LYS A 211 20.24 15.23 -22.55
C LYS A 211 19.40 16.45 -22.93
N TYR A 212 18.07 16.34 -22.98
CA TYR A 212 17.20 17.43 -23.38
C TYR A 212 17.05 18.52 -22.31
N ILE A 213 17.08 18.16 -21.02
CA ILE A 213 17.14 19.11 -19.91
C ILE A 213 18.36 20.01 -20.05
N ARG A 214 19.56 19.44 -20.30
CA ARG A 214 20.78 20.24 -20.51
C ARG A 214 20.68 21.18 -21.70
N ILE A 215 20.04 20.74 -22.80
CA ILE A 215 19.82 21.57 -23.99
C ILE A 215 18.89 22.75 -23.66
N GLU A 216 17.79 22.49 -22.96
CA GLU A 216 16.82 23.51 -22.55
C GLU A 216 17.45 24.56 -21.62
N GLU A 217 18.19 24.12 -20.61
CA GLU A 217 18.89 25.00 -19.66
C GLU A 217 20.00 25.84 -20.32
N SER A 218 20.72 25.25 -21.29
CA SER A 218 21.73 25.96 -22.07
C SER A 218 21.11 27.06 -22.94
N ASN A 219 19.95 26.78 -23.56
CA ASN A 219 19.22 27.76 -24.37
C ASN A 219 18.62 28.87 -23.50
N ALA A 220 18.12 28.54 -22.31
CA ALA A 220 17.61 29.53 -21.36
C ALA A 220 18.71 30.48 -20.85
N SER A 221 19.94 29.98 -20.71
CA SER A 221 21.10 30.77 -20.25
C SER A 221 21.74 31.62 -21.36
N ASN A 222 21.49 31.33 -22.64
CA ASN A 222 22.02 32.06 -23.79
C ASN A 222 20.91 32.44 -24.79
N PRO A 223 20.09 33.47 -24.49
CA PRO A 223 18.98 33.89 -25.36
C PRO A 223 19.39 34.49 -26.72
N SER A 224 20.68 34.62 -27.06
CA SER A 224 21.18 35.53 -28.10
C SER A 224 21.46 34.94 -29.50
N LEU A 225 20.83 33.84 -29.93
CA LEU A 225 21.08 33.28 -31.29
C LEU A 225 19.83 32.96 -32.13
N SER A 226 18.61 33.18 -31.62
CA SER A 226 17.38 32.87 -32.38
C SER A 226 16.90 33.97 -33.34
N ASP A 227 17.38 35.21 -33.22
CA ASP A 227 16.89 36.33 -34.04
C ASP A 227 17.64 36.59 -35.35
N LYS A 228 18.71 35.86 -35.67
CA LYS A 228 19.55 36.12 -36.87
C LYS A 228 19.28 35.20 -38.08
N ARG A 229 18.15 34.50 -38.14
CA ARG A 229 17.79 33.65 -39.30
C ARG A 229 16.51 34.04 -40.04
N LYS A 230 15.96 35.22 -39.75
CA LYS A 230 14.89 35.84 -40.56
C LYS A 230 15.33 37.25 -40.95
N GLY A 231 16.12 37.34 -42.01
CA GLY A 231 16.51 38.57 -42.70
C GLY A 231 16.77 38.23 -44.15
#